data_AF-A0A8T4Z607-F1
#
_entry.id   AF-A0A8T4Z607-F1
#
_cell.length_a   1.000
_cell.length_b   1.000
_cell.length_c   1.000
_cell.angle_alpha   90.00
_cell.angle_beta   90.00
_cell.angle_gamma   90.00
#
_symmetry.space_group_name_H-M   'P 1'
#
loop_
_entity.id
_entity.type
_entity.pdbx_description
1 polymer ?
#
loop_
_entity_poly.entity_id
_entity_poly.type
_entity_poly.pdbx_seq_one_letter_code
_entity_poly.pdbx_strand_id
1 'polypeptide(L)'
;MVSKELGVKVLELPEFYHILSPEELESIVREAFRSVLEEYGLSPISSFEDLTPEEVKALKAIASTKSLEEACKILGLDEGAISDFLRNLRAKGFLKSMKGYEGLRIQAKNLLAHLSLKERLDRIEERLAHIEACLEALRRGAS
;
A
#
# COMPACT_ATOMS: atom_id res chain seq x y z
N MET A 1 43.93 -2.44 -40.36
CA MET A 1 44.26 -1.57 -41.51
C MET A 1 43.71 -2.13 -42.84
N VAL A 2 42.40 -2.41 -42.96
CA VAL A 2 41.80 -2.95 -44.21
C VAL A 2 40.52 -2.19 -44.63
N SER A 3 40.19 -1.07 -43.97
CA SER A 3 38.96 -0.31 -44.27
C SER A 3 39.21 0.99 -45.06
N LYS A 4 40.44 1.51 -45.09
CA LYS A 4 40.75 2.77 -45.80
C LYS A 4 40.82 2.64 -47.33
N GLU A 5 40.99 1.44 -47.87
CA GLU A 5 41.20 1.22 -49.32
C GLU A 5 39.92 1.04 -50.13
N LEU A 6 38.73 0.93 -49.51
CA LEU A 6 37.49 0.59 -50.22
C LEU A 6 36.48 1.75 -50.37
N GLY A 7 36.81 2.98 -49.96
CA GLY A 7 35.90 4.12 -50.13
C GLY A 7 34.55 3.99 -49.40
N VAL A 8 34.45 3.05 -48.46
CA VAL A 8 33.23 2.81 -47.68
C VAL A 8 33.24 3.71 -46.45
N LYS A 9 32.22 4.57 -46.33
CA LYS A 9 31.92 5.25 -45.06
C LYS A 9 31.38 4.22 -44.08
N VAL A 10 32.18 3.85 -43.09
CA VAL A 10 31.72 3.05 -41.95
C VAL A 10 31.02 3.99 -40.99
N LEU A 11 29.71 3.82 -40.82
CA LEU A 11 28.93 4.44 -39.75
C LEU A 11 28.92 3.46 -38.57
N GLU A 12 29.71 3.73 -37.54
CA GLU A 12 29.57 3.03 -36.26
C GLU A 12 28.31 3.57 -35.57
N LEU A 13 27.26 2.76 -35.57
CA LEU A 13 26.07 3.03 -34.74
C LEU A 13 26.48 2.81 -33.28
N PRO A 14 26.23 3.79 -32.38
CA PRO A 14 26.50 3.60 -30.97
C PRO A 14 25.72 2.38 -30.45
N GLU A 15 26.39 1.49 -29.72
CA GLU A 15 25.88 0.23 -29.14
C GLU A 15 24.80 0.44 -28.04
N PHE A 16 23.90 1.42 -28.18
CA PHE A 16 22.90 1.75 -27.16
C PHE A 16 21.51 1.15 -27.42
N TYR A 17 21.39 0.19 -28.35
CA TYR A 17 20.17 -0.59 -28.53
C TYR A 17 20.47 -2.06 -28.23
N HIS A 18 20.71 -2.38 -26.96
CA HIS A 18 20.33 -3.70 -26.45
C HIS A 18 18.80 -3.77 -26.56
N ILE A 19 18.34 -4.30 -27.68
CA ILE A 19 16.94 -4.64 -27.92
C ILE A 19 16.63 -5.72 -26.88
N LEU A 20 16.05 -5.33 -25.75
CA LEU A 20 15.38 -6.27 -24.87
C LEU A 20 14.48 -7.12 -25.77
N SER A 21 14.66 -8.43 -25.70
CA SER A 21 13.70 -9.33 -26.33
C SER A 21 12.30 -9.01 -25.79
N PRO A 22 11.24 -9.20 -26.58
CA PRO A 22 9.87 -9.01 -26.09
C PRO A 22 9.61 -9.74 -24.76
N GLU A 23 10.22 -10.90 -24.56
CA GLU A 23 10.16 -11.71 -23.35
C GLU A 23 10.86 -11.04 -22.15
N GLU A 24 12.04 -10.45 -22.35
CA GLU A 24 12.74 -9.70 -21.30
C GLU A 24 11.99 -8.42 -20.91
N LEU A 25 11.41 -7.72 -21.89
CA LEU A 25 10.57 -6.55 -21.61
C LEU A 25 9.31 -6.95 -20.83
N GLU A 26 8.64 -8.04 -21.21
CA GLU A 26 7.49 -8.57 -20.46
C GLU A 26 7.89 -8.89 -19.02
N SER A 27 9.05 -9.53 -18.82
CA SER A 27 9.55 -9.87 -17.49
C SER A 27 9.79 -8.62 -16.64
N ILE A 28 10.47 -7.60 -17.18
CA ILE A 28 10.72 -6.33 -16.49
C ILE A 28 9.42 -5.64 -16.12
N VAL A 29 8.47 -5.55 -17.06
CA VAL A 29 7.18 -4.90 -16.82
C VAL A 29 6.41 -5.66 -15.75
N ARG A 30 6.33 -6.99 -15.84
CA ARG A 30 5.63 -7.83 -14.86
C ARG A 30 6.23 -7.69 -13.47
N GLU A 31 7.55 -7.64 -13.35
CA GLU A 31 8.25 -7.48 -12.08
C GLU A 31 8.06 -6.07 -11.50
N ALA A 32 8.10 -5.04 -12.35
CA ALA A 32 7.80 -3.68 -11.94
C ALA A 32 6.36 -3.56 -11.41
N PHE A 33 5.38 -4.14 -12.11
CA PHE A 33 3.99 -4.17 -11.66
C PHE A 33 3.82 -4.94 -10.35
N ARG A 34 4.46 -6.11 -10.23
CA ARG A 34 4.46 -6.89 -8.98
C ARG A 34 5.03 -6.08 -7.83
N SER A 35 6.18 -5.43 -8.03
CA SER A 35 6.80 -4.58 -7.01
C SER A 35 5.88 -3.45 -6.57
N VAL A 36 5.22 -2.78 -7.52
CA VAL A 36 4.24 -1.72 -7.22
C VAL A 36 3.03 -2.27 -6.46
N LEU A 37 2.51 -3.44 -6.84
CA LEU A 37 1.39 -4.06 -6.13
C LEU A 37 1.81 -4.60 -4.76
N GLU A 38 3.04 -5.04 -4.57
CA GLU A 38 3.56 -5.42 -3.27
C GLU A 38 3.79 -4.19 -2.39
N GLU A 39 4.27 -3.09 -2.94
CA GLU A 39 4.58 -1.85 -2.20
C GLU A 39 3.32 -1.02 -1.87
N TYR A 40 2.39 -0.93 -2.82
CA TYR A 40 1.21 -0.05 -2.76
C TYR A 40 -0.13 -0.77 -2.93
N GLY A 41 -0.12 -2.01 -3.42
CA GLY A 41 -1.33 -2.77 -3.69
C GLY A 41 -2.02 -3.27 -2.43
N LEU A 42 -3.20 -3.86 -2.63
CA LEU A 42 -4.06 -4.39 -1.59
C LEU A 42 -3.48 -5.72 -1.09
N SER A 43 -2.33 -5.67 -0.42
CA SER A 43 -1.85 -6.82 0.36
C SER A 43 -3.00 -7.25 1.27
N PRO A 44 -3.35 -8.54 1.39
CA PRO A 44 -4.39 -8.96 2.30
C PRO A 44 -3.99 -8.50 3.70
N ILE A 45 -4.62 -7.43 4.16
CA ILE A 45 -4.32 -6.86 5.46
C ILE A 45 -4.79 -7.92 6.46
N SER A 46 -3.87 -8.33 7.34
CA SER A 46 -4.13 -9.13 8.53
C SER A 46 -5.43 -8.65 9.19
N SER A 47 -6.15 -9.54 9.88
CA SER A 47 -7.32 -9.18 10.69
C SER A 47 -7.15 -7.81 11.36
N PHE A 48 -7.87 -6.80 10.89
CA PHE A 48 -7.80 -5.43 11.39
C PHE A 48 -8.12 -5.30 12.90
N GLU A 49 -8.61 -6.38 13.50
CA GLU A 49 -8.89 -6.52 14.93
C GLU A 49 -7.64 -6.36 15.81
N ASP A 50 -6.43 -6.45 15.24
CA ASP A 50 -5.18 -6.31 15.99
C ASP A 50 -4.63 -4.87 16.11
N LEU A 51 -5.34 -3.88 15.55
CA LEU A 51 -4.98 -2.45 15.67
C LEU A 51 -5.64 -1.82 16.89
N THR A 52 -4.81 -1.33 17.80
CA THR A 52 -5.24 -0.55 18.97
C THR A 52 -5.70 0.86 18.58
N PRO A 53 -6.56 1.50 19.39
CA PRO A 53 -6.97 2.89 19.18
C PRO A 53 -5.80 3.87 19.07
N GLU A 54 -4.75 3.65 19.86
CA GLU A 54 -3.51 4.42 19.84
C GLU A 54 -2.78 4.25 18.50
N GLU A 55 -2.73 3.03 17.96
CA GLU A 55 -2.15 2.75 16.65
C GLU A 55 -2.91 3.45 15.53
N VAL A 56 -4.25 3.42 15.57
CA VAL A 56 -5.09 4.14 14.61
C VAL A 56 -4.88 5.65 14.72
N LYS A 57 -4.74 6.21 15.92
CA LYS A 57 -4.47 7.64 16.14
C LYS A 57 -3.11 8.03 15.53
N ALA A 58 -2.09 7.22 15.75
CA ALA A 58 -0.76 7.44 15.17
C ALA A 58 -0.77 7.38 13.64
N LEU A 59 -1.46 6.39 13.05
CA LEU A 59 -1.65 6.30 11.60
C LEU A 59 -2.36 7.53 11.03
N LYS A 60 -3.38 8.06 11.73
CA LYS A 60 -4.07 9.30 11.34
C LYS A 60 -3.14 10.51 11.35
N ALA A 61 -2.31 10.64 12.39
CA ALA A 61 -1.31 11.72 12.45
C ALA A 61 -0.34 11.63 11.28
N ILE A 62 0.24 10.45 11.05
CA ILE A 62 1.17 10.20 9.95
C ILE A 62 0.54 10.53 8.59
N ALA A 63 -0.69 10.06 8.35
CA ALA A 63 -1.43 10.31 7.11
C ALA A 63 -1.70 11.80 6.84
N SER A 64 -1.80 12.61 7.89
CA SER A 64 -2.19 14.02 7.82
C SER A 64 -1.03 15.02 7.68
N THR A 65 0.19 14.62 8.01
CA THR A 65 1.36 15.53 8.02
C THR A 65 2.25 15.38 6.78
N LYS A 66 3.26 16.25 6.66
CA LYS A 66 4.22 16.25 5.55
C LYS A 66 5.59 15.70 5.95
N SER A 67 5.89 15.60 7.25
CA SER A 67 7.15 15.06 7.74
C SER A 67 6.97 14.22 9.01
N LEU A 68 8.00 13.42 9.33
CA LEU A 68 8.03 12.62 10.54
C LEU A 68 8.05 13.51 11.79
N GLU A 69 8.79 14.61 11.75
CA GLU A 69 8.89 15.57 12.87
C GLU A 69 7.53 16.22 13.17
N GLU A 70 6.74 16.54 12.15
CA GLU A 70 5.37 17.03 12.35
C GLU A 70 4.47 15.98 13.00
N ALA A 71 4.58 14.71 12.57
CA ALA A 71 3.81 13.62 13.17
C ALA A 71 4.20 13.39 14.63
N CYS A 72 5.49 13.39 14.94
CA CYS A 72 6.01 13.30 16.31
C CYS A 72 5.45 14.41 17.21
N LYS A 73 5.45 15.66 16.73
CA LYS A 73 4.88 16.81 17.46
C LYS A 73 3.40 16.64 17.76
N ILE A 74 2.61 16.17 16.80
CA ILE A 74 1.17 15.92 17.00
C ILE A 74 0.93 14.79 18.01
N LEU A 75 1.77 13.76 17.98
CA LEU A 75 1.64 12.59 18.84
C LEU A 75 2.25 12.79 20.23
N GLY A 76 3.06 13.83 20.42
CA GLY A 76 3.83 14.04 21.65
C GLY A 76 4.88 12.96 21.87
N LEU A 77 5.39 12.37 20.78
CA LEU A 77 6.38 11.29 20.79
C LEU A 77 7.74 11.83 20.36
N ASP A 78 8.80 11.22 20.89
CA ASP A 78 10.15 11.41 20.36
C ASP A 78 10.43 10.46 19.18
N GLU A 79 11.58 10.65 18.52
CA GLU A 79 11.97 9.84 17.36
C GLU A 79 12.20 8.37 17.70
N GLY A 80 12.58 8.06 18.94
CA GLY A 80 12.77 6.68 19.40
C GLY A 80 11.43 5.95 19.51
N ALA A 81 10.47 6.58 20.19
CA ALA A 81 9.14 6.05 20.41
C ALA A 81 8.37 5.86 19.09
N ILE A 82 8.47 6.81 18.14
CA ILE A 82 7.84 6.63 16.83
C ILE A 82 8.51 5.50 16.03
N SER A 83 9.83 5.32 16.17
CA SER A 83 10.55 4.24 15.50
C SER A 83 10.13 2.87 16.04
N ASP A 84 9.99 2.74 17.36
CA ASP A 84 9.49 1.52 18.00
C ASP A 84 8.05 1.23 17.60
N PHE A 85 7.20 2.26 17.55
CA PHE A 85 5.83 2.17 17.08
C PHE A 85 5.76 1.62 15.63
N LEU A 86 6.55 2.21 14.72
CA LEU A 86 6.61 1.76 13.33
C LEU A 86 7.17 0.35 13.20
N ARG A 87 8.14 -0.04 14.04
CA ARG A 87 8.67 -1.40 14.09
C ARG A 87 7.58 -2.40 14.49
N ASN A 88 6.77 -2.08 15.49
CA ASN A 88 5.67 -2.95 15.94
C ASN A 88 4.61 -3.12 14.86
N LEU A 89 4.20 -2.04 14.19
CA LEU A 89 3.25 -2.13 13.07
C LEU A 89 3.80 -2.95 11.89
N ARG A 90 5.11 -2.87 11.62
CA ARG A 90 5.75 -3.73 10.62
C ARG A 90 5.77 -5.19 11.04
N ALA A 91 6.06 -5.47 12.31
CA ALA A 91 6.05 -6.83 12.84
C ALA A 91 4.65 -7.47 12.78
N LYS A 92 3.58 -6.68 12.95
CA LYS A 92 2.18 -7.09 12.77
C LYS A 92 1.77 -7.23 11.30
N GLY A 93 2.62 -6.84 10.35
CA GLY A 93 2.33 -6.88 8.91
C GLY A 93 1.46 -5.72 8.39
N PHE A 94 1.14 -4.73 9.23
CA PHE A 94 0.33 -3.56 8.82
C PHE A 94 1.11 -2.53 8.01
N LEU A 95 2.44 -2.48 8.19
CA LEU A 95 3.32 -1.61 7.42
C LEU A 95 4.43 -2.43 6.76
N LYS A 96 4.79 -2.07 5.54
CA LYS A 96 5.96 -2.59 4.82
C LYS A 96 7.12 -1.61 4.94
N SER A 97 8.34 -2.12 4.84
CA SER A 97 9.53 -1.27 4.81
C SER A 97 9.56 -0.48 3.50
N MET A 98 9.31 0.82 3.57
CA MET A 98 9.38 1.74 2.43
C MET A 98 10.45 2.81 2.64
N LYS A 99 10.94 3.36 1.53
CA LYS A 99 11.92 4.45 1.56
C LYS A 99 11.23 5.77 1.85
N GLY A 100 11.65 6.41 2.94
CA GLY A 100 11.24 7.76 3.29
C GLY A 100 9.83 7.89 3.86
N TYR A 101 9.50 9.12 4.25
CA TYR A 101 8.25 9.43 4.94
C TYR A 101 7.02 9.36 4.02
N GLU A 102 7.16 9.69 2.74
CA GLU A 102 6.03 9.70 1.80
C GLU A 102 5.45 8.30 1.61
N GLY A 103 6.30 7.27 1.48
CA GLY A 103 5.85 5.88 1.41
C GLY A 103 5.08 5.46 2.66
N LEU A 104 5.62 5.79 3.84
CA LEU A 104 4.94 5.55 5.11
C LEU A 104 3.56 6.25 5.17
N ARG A 105 3.50 7.50 4.70
CA ARG A 105 2.26 8.28 4.64
C ARG A 105 1.22 7.66 3.72
N ILE A 106 1.63 7.15 2.56
CA ILE A 106 0.76 6.45 1.62
C ILE A 106 0.21 5.17 2.25
N GLN A 107 1.06 4.36 2.90
CA GLN A 107 0.60 3.15 3.60
C GLN A 107 -0.39 3.47 4.72
N ALA A 108 -0.13 4.51 5.51
CA ALA A 108 -1.05 4.93 6.57
C ALA A 108 -2.42 5.34 6.00
N LYS A 109 -2.45 6.10 4.90
CA LYS A 109 -3.69 6.47 4.20
C LYS A 109 -4.45 5.26 3.70
N ASN A 110 -3.76 4.32 3.05
CA ASN A 110 -4.37 3.09 2.54
C ASN A 110 -4.97 2.25 3.67
N LEU A 111 -4.21 2.05 4.75
CA LEU A 111 -4.66 1.29 5.92
C LEU A 111 -5.90 1.91 6.57
N LEU A 112 -5.93 3.24 6.71
CA LEU A 112 -7.10 3.96 7.23
C LEU A 112 -8.32 3.88 6.29
N ALA A 113 -8.12 3.95 4.98
CA ALA A 113 -9.19 3.79 4.01
C ALA A 113 -9.82 2.39 4.11
N HIS A 114 -8.99 1.36 4.31
CA HIS A 114 -9.45 0.00 4.52
C HIS A 114 -10.22 -0.19 5.82
N LEU A 115 -9.73 0.38 6.94
CA LEU A 115 -10.44 0.36 8.21
C LEU A 115 -11.83 1.01 8.07
N SER A 116 -11.89 2.17 7.41
CA SER A 116 -13.14 2.87 7.15
C SER A 116 -14.11 2.04 6.28
N LEU A 117 -13.59 1.30 5.30
CA LEU A 117 -14.39 0.41 4.47
C LEU A 117 -14.94 -0.77 5.29
N LYS A 118 -14.11 -1.41 6.13
CA LYS A 118 -14.53 -2.50 7.01
C LYS A 118 -15.65 -2.04 7.94
N GLU A 119 -15.45 -0.94 8.67
CA GLU A 119 -16.47 -0.37 9.57
C GLU A 119 -17.81 -0.09 8.86
N ARG A 120 -17.76 0.32 7.58
CA ARG A 120 -18.98 0.56 6.79
C ARG A 120 -19.65 -0.73 6.36
N LEU A 121 -18.89 -1.77 6.01
CA LEU A 121 -19.41 -3.08 5.67
C LEU A 121 -20.06 -3.74 6.89
N ASP A 122 -19.39 -3.73 8.04
CA ASP A 122 -19.92 -4.27 9.29
C ASP A 122 -21.29 -3.64 9.64
N ARG A 123 -21.41 -2.31 9.51
CA ARG A 123 -22.69 -1.60 9.69
C ARG A 123 -23.77 -1.99 8.69
N ILE A 124 -23.39 -2.32 7.45
CA ILE A 124 -24.34 -2.78 6.43
C ILE A 124 -24.84 -4.17 6.81
N GLU A 125 -23.94 -5.06 7.22
CA GLU A 125 -24.28 -6.42 7.68
C GLU A 125 -25.21 -6.39 8.90
N GLU A 126 -24.91 -5.57 9.91
CA GLU A 126 -25.77 -5.39 11.08
C GLU A 126 -27.19 -4.93 10.71
N ARG A 127 -27.28 -3.97 9.78
CA ARG A 127 -28.58 -3.45 9.32
C ARG A 127 -29.36 -4.47 8.50
N LEU A 128 -28.67 -5.26 7.66
CA LEU A 128 -29.29 -6.34 6.90
C LEU A 128 -29.83 -7.41 7.85
N ALA A 129 -29.05 -7.84 8.84
CA ALA A 129 -29.48 -8.80 9.85
C ALA A 129 -30.72 -8.32 10.63
N HIS A 130 -30.78 -7.03 10.98
CA HIS A 130 -31.96 -6.43 11.59
C HIS A 130 -33.18 -6.48 10.67
N ILE A 131 -33.03 -6.15 9.38
CA ILE A 131 -34.12 -6.19 8.40
C ILE A 131 -34.64 -7.62 8.22
N GLU A 132 -33.74 -8.60 8.09
CA GLU A 132 -34.08 -10.02 7.98
C GLU A 132 -34.88 -10.50 9.20
N ALA A 133 -34.44 -10.14 10.41
CA ALA A 133 -35.15 -10.47 11.65
C ALA A 133 -36.56 -9.85 11.70
N CYS A 134 -36.73 -8.61 11.26
CA CYS A 134 -38.04 -7.97 11.18
C CYS A 134 -38.97 -8.65 10.17
N LEU A 135 -38.45 -9.02 9.00
CA LEU A 135 -39.23 -9.71 7.96
C LEU A 135 -39.69 -11.10 8.43
N GLU A 136 -38.83 -11.84 9.13
CA GLU A 136 -39.21 -13.12 9.73
C GLU A 136 -40.32 -12.97 10.78
N ALA A 137 -40.21 -11.97 11.65
CA ALA A 137 -41.22 -11.71 12.68
C ALA A 137 -42.60 -11.39 12.07
N LEU A 138 -42.62 -10.57 11.01
CA LEU A 138 -43.85 -10.26 10.27
C LEU A 138 -44.45 -11.50 9.60
N ARG A 139 -43.60 -12.37 9.03
CA ARG A 139 -44.05 -13.61 8.38
C ARG A 139 -44.67 -14.60 9.37
N ARG A 140 -44.13 -14.68 10.60
CA ARG A 140 -44.65 -15.53 11.68
C ARG A 140 -45.94 -14.99 12.31
N GLY A 141 -46.12 -13.67 12.35
CA GLY A 141 -47.35 -13.04 12.87
C GLY A 141 -48.53 -13.04 11.88
N ALA A 142 -48.29 -13.40 10.62
CA ALA A 142 -49.31 -13.49 9.56
C ALA A 142 -49.80 -14.94 9.28
N SER A 143 -49.30 -15.93 10.03
CA SER A 143 -49.75 -17.33 10.04
C SER A 143 -50.56 -17.61 11.31
#